data_AF-A0A1Q7ZBT3-F1
#
_entry.id   AF-A0A1Q7ZBT3-F1
#
_cell.length_a   1.000
_cell.length_b   1.000
_cell.length_c   1.000
_cell.angle_alpha   90.00
_cell.angle_beta   90.00
_cell.angle_gamma   90.00
#
_symmetry.space_group_name_H-M   'P 1'
#
loop_
_entity.id
_entity.type
_entity.pdbx_description
1 polymer ?
#
loop_
_entity_poly.entity_id
_entity_poly.type
_entity_poly.pdbx_seq_one_letter_code
_entity_poly.pdbx_strand_id
1 'polypeptide(L)'
;MALRYYAALGPGEDAALVRHLDSCPACARGWDSLRQTLDAADPATVFPLEAGVDWQEFKRTTVARASAAGHERRRTDREPLRVGLPRSWPVAIAAAARLPALAAAVVVTVVLLNAWLRPAGPRVARVPPFPGTSGGSAPLASLLESAHAMEDRLARQGAARYLSDSRSLLLNLVGAAAPCRKTDGQYDIALEKEKSRQLLRRQNLYEGDLQGLEDQRLATLVRQLESVLMEVTALDDCASARQIHDLREQIENRQFLLRIDLITREMQRRADVV
;
A
#
# COMPACT_ATOMS: atom_id res chain seq x y z
N MET A 1 8.15 -6.69 -30.19
CA MET A 1 6.87 -7.33 -30.56
C MET A 1 5.74 -6.92 -29.62
N ALA A 2 5.78 -7.20 -28.31
CA ALA A 2 4.74 -6.74 -27.36
C ALA A 2 4.47 -5.22 -27.42
N LEU A 3 5.50 -4.39 -27.58
CA LEU A 3 5.36 -2.94 -27.77
C LEU A 3 4.52 -2.56 -29.01
N ARG A 4 4.56 -3.35 -30.09
CA ARG A 4 3.71 -3.15 -31.28
C ARG A 4 2.24 -3.43 -30.98
N TYR A 5 1.96 -4.48 -30.21
CA TYR A 5 0.60 -4.89 -29.85
C TYR A 5 -0.12 -3.77 -29.08
N TYR A 6 0.57 -3.13 -28.13
CA TYR A 6 0.05 -2.00 -27.36
C TYR A 6 0.25 -0.63 -28.01
N ALA A 7 0.59 -0.58 -29.30
CA ALA A 7 0.86 0.66 -30.05
C ALA A 7 1.86 1.62 -29.38
N ALA A 8 2.85 1.06 -28.68
CA ALA A 8 3.86 1.80 -27.91
C ALA A 8 5.18 2.01 -28.68
N LEU A 9 5.28 1.54 -29.93
CA LEU A 9 6.44 1.80 -30.79
C LEU A 9 6.37 3.18 -31.44
N GLY A 10 7.51 3.83 -31.62
CA GLY A 10 7.59 5.01 -32.46
C GLY A 10 7.29 4.68 -33.93
N PRO A 11 6.79 5.64 -34.74
CA PRO A 11 6.37 5.37 -36.12
C PRO A 11 7.50 4.84 -37.02
N GLY A 12 8.75 5.24 -36.78
CA GLY A 12 9.91 4.75 -37.53
C GLY A 12 10.31 3.31 -37.16
N GLU A 13 10.21 2.96 -35.88
CA GLU A 13 10.47 1.61 -35.38
C GLU A 13 9.38 0.64 -35.80
N ASP A 14 8.13 1.11 -35.82
CA ASP A 14 6.99 0.35 -36.29
C ASP A 14 7.15 -0.03 -37.78
N ALA A 15 7.48 0.94 -38.63
CA ALA A 15 7.73 0.70 -40.05
C ALA A 15 8.95 -0.20 -40.30
N ALA A 16 10.01 -0.12 -39.48
CA ALA A 16 11.16 -1.02 -39.57
C ALA A 16 10.77 -2.45 -39.19
N LEU A 17 9.97 -2.61 -38.12
CA LEU A 17 9.47 -3.90 -37.69
C LEU A 17 8.54 -4.55 -38.72
N VAL A 18 7.61 -3.79 -39.34
CA VAL A 18 6.75 -4.29 -40.42
C VAL A 18 7.58 -4.86 -41.56
N ARG A 19 8.53 -4.07 -42.07
CA ARG A 19 9.41 -4.51 -43.16
C ARG A 19 10.18 -5.78 -42.79
N HIS A 20 10.61 -5.89 -41.52
CA HIS A 20 11.28 -7.10 -41.05
C HIS A 20 10.34 -8.31 -41.02
N LEU A 21 9.11 -8.15 -40.52
CA LEU A 21 8.11 -9.22 -40.49
C LEU A 21 7.73 -9.69 -41.90
N ASP A 22 7.62 -8.77 -42.86
CA ASP A 22 7.35 -9.10 -44.26
C ASP A 22 8.51 -9.88 -44.91
N SER A 23 9.76 -9.62 -44.47
CA SER A 23 10.96 -10.27 -45.00
C SER A 23 11.32 -11.60 -44.32
N CYS A 24 10.84 -11.85 -43.10
CA CYS A 24 11.26 -12.99 -42.28
C CYS A 24 10.06 -13.84 -41.81
N PRO A 25 9.78 -14.99 -42.46
CA PRO A 25 8.61 -15.81 -42.14
C PRO A 25 8.69 -16.47 -40.75
N ALA A 26 9.89 -16.68 -40.21
CA ALA A 26 10.06 -17.18 -38.85
C ALA A 26 9.60 -16.16 -37.80
N CYS A 27 9.98 -14.89 -37.98
CA CYS A 27 9.58 -13.80 -37.11
C CYS A 27 8.09 -13.46 -37.28
N ALA A 28 7.55 -13.56 -38.49
CA ALA A 28 6.10 -13.41 -38.75
C ALA A 28 5.28 -14.45 -37.96
N ARG A 29 5.64 -15.73 -38.03
CA ARG A 29 4.98 -16.79 -37.25
C ARG A 29 5.08 -16.57 -35.74
N GLY A 30 6.24 -16.12 -35.25
CA GLY A 30 6.44 -15.78 -33.84
C GLY A 30 5.55 -14.62 -33.41
N TRP A 31 5.39 -13.61 -34.27
CA TRP A 31 4.50 -12.48 -34.04
C TRP A 31 3.03 -12.90 -34.00
N ASP A 32 2.58 -13.75 -34.94
CA ASP A 32 1.20 -14.24 -34.97
C ASP A 32 0.87 -15.08 -33.73
N SER A 33 1.79 -15.95 -33.29
CA SER A 33 1.63 -16.76 -32.08
C SER A 33 1.51 -15.89 -30.81
N LEU A 34 2.38 -14.89 -30.68
CA LEU A 34 2.30 -13.94 -29.56
C LEU A 34 0.98 -13.17 -29.59
N ARG A 35 0.58 -12.67 -30.76
CA ARG A 35 -0.67 -11.94 -30.94
C ARG A 35 -1.88 -12.80 -30.53
N GLN A 36 -1.97 -14.03 -31.00
CA GLN A 36 -3.05 -14.96 -30.63
C GLN A 36 -3.12 -15.18 -29.11
N THR A 37 -1.96 -15.31 -28.46
CA THR A 37 -1.90 -15.50 -27.00
C THR A 37 -2.41 -14.26 -26.26
N LEU A 38 -2.02 -13.06 -26.71
CA LEU A 38 -2.46 -11.81 -26.12
C LEU A 38 -3.95 -11.53 -26.38
N ASP A 39 -4.44 -11.82 -27.59
CA ASP A 39 -5.86 -11.71 -27.95
C ASP A 39 -6.72 -12.66 -27.09
N ALA A 40 -6.23 -13.86 -26.79
CA ALA A 40 -6.92 -14.81 -25.90
C ALA A 40 -6.93 -14.36 -24.42
N ALA A 41 -5.91 -13.60 -24.00
CA ALA A 41 -5.80 -13.01 -22.68
C ALA A 41 -6.48 -11.63 -22.58
N ASP A 42 -7.18 -11.19 -23.63
CA ASP A 42 -7.86 -9.90 -23.64
C ASP A 42 -8.90 -9.85 -22.50
N PRO A 43 -8.98 -8.75 -21.73
CA PRO A 43 -9.91 -8.62 -20.61
C PRO A 43 -11.37 -8.86 -21.00
N ALA A 44 -11.79 -8.54 -22.23
CA ALA A 44 -13.14 -8.82 -22.69
C ALA A 44 -13.42 -10.33 -22.83
N THR A 45 -12.39 -11.11 -23.13
CA THR A 45 -12.45 -12.58 -23.23
C THR A 45 -12.34 -13.23 -21.85
N VAL A 46 -11.45 -12.73 -20.99
CA VAL A 46 -11.18 -13.31 -19.65
C VAL A 46 -12.25 -12.91 -18.63
N PHE A 47 -12.79 -11.70 -18.74
CA PHE A 47 -13.77 -11.14 -17.81
C PHE A 47 -15.02 -10.64 -18.56
N PRO A 48 -15.78 -11.53 -19.22
CA PRO A 48 -16.90 -11.14 -20.08
C PRO A 48 -18.03 -10.41 -19.34
N LEU A 49 -18.14 -10.61 -18.03
CA LEU A 49 -19.15 -9.97 -17.18
C LEU A 49 -18.82 -8.50 -16.85
N GLU A 50 -17.57 -8.07 -17.01
CA GLU A 50 -17.14 -6.69 -16.73
C GLU A 50 -17.73 -5.69 -17.71
N ALA A 51 -18.05 -6.11 -18.94
CA ALA A 51 -18.68 -5.25 -19.95
C ALA A 51 -20.09 -4.76 -19.53
N GLY A 52 -20.77 -5.52 -18.65
CA GLY A 52 -22.07 -5.15 -18.09
C GLY A 52 -21.97 -4.27 -16.83
N VAL A 53 -20.78 -4.03 -16.31
CA VAL A 53 -20.57 -3.26 -15.09
C VAL A 53 -20.46 -1.77 -15.43
N ASP A 54 -21.37 -0.96 -14.90
CA ASP A 54 -21.16 0.49 -14.86
C ASP A 54 -20.08 0.81 -13.84
N TRP A 55 -18.84 0.92 -14.32
CA TRP A 55 -17.67 1.24 -13.51
C TRP A 55 -17.77 2.60 -12.81
N GLN A 56 -18.52 3.56 -13.37
CA GLN A 56 -18.70 4.86 -12.74
C GLN A 56 -19.66 4.77 -11.56
N GLU A 57 -20.74 4.02 -11.70
CA GLU A 57 -21.67 3.74 -10.61
C GLU A 57 -21.03 2.87 -9.53
N PHE A 58 -20.27 1.84 -9.92
CA PHE A 58 -19.52 1.00 -8.98
C PHE A 58 -18.52 1.82 -8.15
N LYS A 59 -17.77 2.73 -8.79
CA LYS A 59 -16.86 3.65 -8.09
C LYS A 59 -17.62 4.55 -7.12
N ARG A 60 -18.70 5.21 -7.57
CA ARG A 60 -19.50 6.12 -6.74
C ARG A 60 -20.09 5.41 -5.52
N THR A 61 -20.69 4.24 -5.72
CA THR A 61 -21.29 3.44 -4.63
C THR A 61 -20.23 2.92 -3.66
N THR A 62 -19.07 2.49 -4.15
CA THR A 62 -17.96 2.02 -3.29
C THR A 62 -17.41 3.14 -2.43
N VAL A 63 -17.16 4.33 -3.01
CA VAL A 63 -16.70 5.52 -2.27
C VAL A 63 -17.75 5.96 -1.25
N ALA A 64 -19.03 5.98 -1.62
CA ALA A 64 -20.12 6.33 -0.72
C ALA A 64 -20.18 5.38 0.48
N ARG A 65 -20.11 4.06 0.27
CA ARG A 65 -20.09 3.06 1.35
C ARG A 65 -18.87 3.20 2.25
N ALA A 66 -17.68 3.40 1.67
CA ALA A 66 -16.45 3.58 2.43
C ALA A 66 -16.51 4.84 3.31
N SER A 67 -17.03 5.94 2.79
CA SER A 67 -17.18 7.19 3.54
C SER A 67 -18.22 7.07 4.65
N ALA A 68 -19.37 6.43 4.39
CA ALA A 68 -20.41 6.19 5.39
C ALA A 68 -19.90 5.35 6.56
N ALA A 69 -19.17 4.26 6.29
CA ALA A 69 -18.56 3.42 7.33
C ALA A 69 -17.53 4.20 8.18
N GLY A 70 -16.79 5.13 7.56
CA GLY A 70 -15.88 6.02 8.27
C GLY A 70 -16.59 7.04 9.17
N HIS A 71 -17.73 7.58 8.72
CA HIS A 71 -18.55 8.52 9.50
C HIS A 71 -19.24 7.85 10.70
N GLU A 72 -19.69 6.60 10.54
CA GLU A 72 -20.34 5.84 11.60
C GLU A 72 -19.38 5.49 12.73
N ARG A 73 -18.15 5.04 12.39
CA ARG A 73 -17.06 4.84 13.38
C ARG A 73 -16.70 6.13 14.12
N ARG A 74 -16.64 7.26 13.41
CA ARG A 74 -16.33 8.56 14.02
C ARG A 74 -17.46 9.11 14.89
N ARG A 75 -18.70 8.62 14.71
CA ARG A 75 -19.86 8.97 15.53
C ARG A 75 -19.89 8.14 16.82
N THR A 76 -19.57 6.85 16.76
CA THR A 76 -19.41 5.99 17.94
C THR A 76 -18.20 6.42 18.80
N ASP A 77 -17.10 6.86 18.21
CA ASP A 77 -15.95 7.41 18.95
C ASP A 77 -16.20 8.80 19.56
N ARG A 78 -17.31 9.45 19.17
CA ARG A 78 -17.74 10.75 19.68
C ARG A 78 -18.86 10.65 20.71
N GLU A 79 -19.20 9.46 21.17
CA GLU A 79 -20.07 9.32 22.32
C GLU A 79 -19.26 9.79 23.55
N PRO A 80 -19.61 10.93 24.17
CA PRO A 80 -18.89 11.35 25.36
C PRO A 80 -19.13 10.26 26.40
N LEU A 81 -18.05 9.60 26.86
CA LEU A 81 -18.06 8.75 28.04
C LEU A 81 -18.73 9.55 29.16
N ARG A 82 -20.04 9.34 29.36
CA ARG A 82 -20.77 9.83 30.52
C ARG A 82 -20.35 8.91 31.66
N VAL A 83 -19.16 9.17 32.20
CA VAL A 83 -18.73 8.63 33.49
C VAL A 83 -19.72 9.21 34.49
N GLY A 84 -20.70 8.39 34.88
CA GLY A 84 -21.66 8.71 35.91
C GLY A 84 -20.94 8.83 37.24
N LEU A 85 -20.48 10.04 37.57
CA LEU A 85 -19.93 10.33 38.90
C LEU A 85 -21.08 10.21 39.92
N PRO A 86 -20.94 9.38 40.98
CA PRO A 86 -21.97 9.29 42.01
C PRO A 86 -22.15 10.66 42.70
N ARG A 87 -23.40 11.07 42.82
CA ARG A 87 -23.89 12.40 43.22
C ARG A 87 -23.64 12.77 44.70
N SER A 88 -22.70 12.14 45.37
CA SER A 88 -22.44 12.32 46.80
C SER A 88 -20.95 12.38 47.11
N TRP A 89 -20.30 13.45 46.68
CA TRP A 89 -19.04 13.86 47.31
C TRP A 89 -19.03 15.38 47.48
N PRO A 90 -19.04 15.91 48.70
CA PRO A 90 -18.76 17.33 48.91
C PRO A 90 -17.25 17.53 48.83
N VAL A 91 -16.75 17.87 47.65
CA VAL A 91 -15.37 18.35 47.52
C VAL A 91 -15.38 19.86 47.78
N ALA A 92 -14.91 20.22 48.97
CA ALA A 92 -14.48 21.57 49.26
C ALA A 92 -13.27 21.89 48.38
N ILE A 93 -13.48 22.69 47.32
CA ILE A 93 -12.37 23.32 46.57
C ILE A 93 -12.39 24.80 46.93
N ALA A 94 -11.87 25.09 48.12
CA ALA A 94 -11.34 26.41 48.40
C ALA A 94 -9.94 26.51 47.77
N ALA A 95 -9.72 27.61 47.04
CA ALA A 95 -8.43 28.17 46.69
C ALA A 95 -7.48 27.34 45.78
N ALA A 96 -7.53 27.64 44.48
CA ALA A 96 -6.32 27.82 43.67
C ALA A 96 -6.65 28.66 42.42
N ALA A 97 -6.91 29.94 42.62
CA ALA A 97 -6.65 30.93 41.59
C ALA A 97 -5.14 30.97 41.34
N ARG A 98 -4.68 30.46 40.19
CA ARG A 98 -3.52 30.95 39.41
C ARG A 98 -3.27 30.05 38.19
N LEU A 99 -3.11 30.72 37.04
CA LEU A 99 -2.55 30.30 35.74
C LEU A 99 -3.52 30.28 34.54
N PRO A 100 -4.08 31.42 34.10
CA PRO A 100 -4.50 31.58 32.71
C PRO A 100 -3.27 31.99 31.87
N ALA A 101 -2.32 31.09 31.62
CA ALA A 101 -1.12 31.43 30.82
C ALA A 101 -0.50 30.29 30.01
N LEU A 102 -1.12 29.10 29.93
CA LEU A 102 -0.55 27.96 29.19
C LEU A 102 -1.44 27.43 28.05
N ALA A 103 -2.55 28.10 27.74
CA ALA A 103 -3.38 27.73 26.59
C ALA A 103 -2.96 28.44 25.29
N ALA A 104 -2.37 29.64 25.36
CA ALA A 104 -1.97 30.41 24.18
C ALA A 104 -0.63 29.94 23.58
N ALA A 105 0.28 29.40 24.38
CA ALA A 105 1.60 28.95 23.91
C ALA A 105 1.53 27.69 23.03
N VAL A 106 0.56 26.80 23.28
CA VAL A 106 0.38 25.56 22.52
C VAL A 106 -0.20 25.82 21.13
N VAL A 107 -1.11 26.80 21.00
CA VAL A 107 -1.69 27.14 19.69
C VAL A 107 -0.66 27.82 18.78
N VAL A 108 0.18 28.70 19.33
CA VAL A 108 1.22 29.41 18.54
C VAL A 108 2.33 28.45 18.08
N THR A 109 2.72 27.47 18.91
CA THR A 109 3.72 26.45 18.53
C THR A 109 3.20 25.50 17.45
N VAL A 110 1.93 25.10 17.50
CA VAL A 110 1.30 24.25 16.46
C VAL A 110 1.17 25.01 15.13
N VAL A 111 0.84 26.30 15.15
CA VAL A 111 0.72 27.13 13.93
C VAL A 111 2.09 27.40 13.30
N LEU A 112 3.13 27.68 14.11
CA LEU A 112 4.49 27.88 13.61
C LEU A 112 5.11 26.59 13.05
N LEU A 113 4.87 25.44 13.68
CA LEU A 113 5.31 24.14 13.12
C LEU A 113 4.64 23.85 11.78
N ASN A 114 3.32 24.09 11.67
CA ASN A 114 2.59 23.85 10.42
C ASN A 114 2.97 24.82 9.30
N ALA A 115 3.46 26.01 9.60
CA ALA A 115 3.95 26.94 8.59
C ALA A 115 5.33 26.55 8.04
N TRP A 116 6.20 25.99 8.89
CA TRP A 116 7.52 25.48 8.50
C TRP A 116 7.48 24.14 7.75
N LEU A 117 6.41 23.36 7.94
CA LEU A 117 6.22 22.05 7.32
C LEU A 117 5.39 22.07 6.02
N ARG A 118 5.05 23.26 5.48
CA ARG A 118 4.41 23.35 4.16
C ARG A 118 5.44 23.13 3.06
N PRO A 119 5.33 22.07 2.25
CA PRO A 119 6.15 21.94 1.05
C PRO A 119 5.86 23.11 0.12
N ALA A 120 6.92 23.79 -0.30
CA ALA A 120 6.86 24.78 -1.38
C ALA A 120 6.18 24.11 -2.59
N GLY A 121 5.16 24.78 -3.15
CA GLY A 121 4.41 24.28 -4.29
C GLY A 121 5.32 23.88 -5.46
N PRO A 122 4.86 22.97 -6.34
CA PRO A 122 5.68 22.41 -7.41
C PRO A 122 6.16 23.52 -8.34
N ARG A 123 7.47 23.77 -8.35
CA ARG A 123 8.13 24.50 -9.43
C ARG A 123 8.11 23.57 -10.63
N VAL A 124 7.36 23.95 -11.66
CA VAL A 124 7.37 23.28 -12.96
C VAL A 124 8.81 23.31 -13.49
N ALA A 125 9.50 22.18 -13.40
CA ALA A 125 10.84 22.01 -13.94
C ALA A 125 10.76 22.04 -15.47
N ARG A 126 11.40 23.04 -16.05
CA ARG A 126 11.63 23.15 -17.49
C ARG A 126 12.57 22.01 -17.89
N VAL A 127 12.05 21.05 -18.66
CA VAL A 127 12.80 19.95 -19.26
C VAL A 127 13.92 20.53 -20.15
N PRO A 128 15.20 20.17 -19.96
CA PRO A 128 16.24 20.55 -20.89
C PRO A 128 16.12 19.72 -22.19
N PRO A 129 16.38 20.31 -23.37
CA PRO A 129 16.37 19.57 -24.63
C PRO A 129 17.54 18.57 -24.69
N PHE A 130 17.24 17.33 -25.06
CA PHE A 130 18.21 16.28 -25.36
C PHE A 130 19.24 16.75 -26.40
N PRO A 131 20.56 16.61 -26.16
CA PRO A 131 21.54 16.68 -27.23
C PRO A 131 21.60 15.34 -27.97
N GLY A 132 21.50 15.41 -29.30
CA GLY A 132 21.60 14.27 -30.19
C GLY A 132 23.02 13.73 -30.38
N THR A 133 23.04 12.42 -30.70
CA THR A 133 23.98 11.69 -31.56
C THR A 133 25.47 11.62 -31.18
N SER A 134 25.93 10.41 -30.85
CA SER A 134 27.00 9.69 -31.58
C SER A 134 27.09 8.23 -31.11
N GLY A 135 27.21 7.29 -32.05
CA GLY A 135 27.07 5.86 -31.82
C GLY A 135 28.25 5.14 -31.17
N GLY A 136 28.02 3.86 -30.87
CA GLY A 136 29.03 2.88 -30.44
C GLY A 136 28.66 2.16 -29.15
N SER A 137 28.15 0.93 -29.25
CA SER A 137 28.05 -0.07 -28.16
C SER A 137 27.42 0.35 -26.81
N ALA A 138 26.51 1.33 -26.80
CA ALA A 138 25.74 1.73 -25.62
C ALA A 138 24.26 1.23 -25.51
N PRO A 139 23.60 0.65 -26.53
CA PRO A 139 22.16 0.39 -26.43
C PRO A 139 21.84 -0.76 -25.46
N LEU A 140 22.68 -1.81 -25.37
CA LEU A 140 22.41 -2.93 -24.47
C LEU A 140 22.68 -2.58 -23.00
N ALA A 141 23.74 -1.82 -22.71
CA ALA A 141 24.03 -1.39 -21.34
C ALA A 141 22.98 -0.39 -20.82
N SER A 142 22.53 0.54 -21.65
CA SER A 142 21.43 1.45 -21.29
C SER A 142 20.08 0.76 -21.18
N LEU A 143 19.81 -0.26 -22.01
CA LEU A 143 18.61 -1.08 -21.87
C LEU A 143 18.64 -1.96 -20.61
N LEU A 144 19.77 -2.60 -20.30
CA LEU A 144 19.97 -3.38 -19.07
C LEU A 144 19.87 -2.49 -17.82
N GLU A 145 20.47 -1.30 -17.84
CA GLU A 145 20.35 -0.32 -16.77
C GLU A 145 18.89 0.14 -16.61
N SER A 146 18.19 0.39 -17.72
CA SER A 146 16.77 0.75 -17.68
C SER A 146 15.88 -0.40 -17.20
N ALA A 147 16.21 -1.65 -17.53
CA ALA A 147 15.49 -2.84 -17.07
C ALA A 147 15.68 -3.04 -15.57
N HIS A 148 16.91 -2.97 -15.06
CA HIS A 148 17.18 -3.02 -13.63
C HIS A 148 16.51 -1.86 -12.87
N ALA A 149 16.52 -0.64 -13.41
CA ALA A 149 15.82 0.49 -12.81
C ALA A 149 14.29 0.31 -12.80
N MET A 150 13.73 -0.36 -13.80
CA MET A 150 12.30 -0.72 -13.83
C MET A 150 11.97 -1.83 -12.84
N GLU A 151 12.79 -2.89 -12.78
CA GLU A 151 12.66 -4.00 -11.83
C GLU A 151 12.72 -3.50 -10.39
N ASP A 152 13.69 -2.64 -10.06
CA ASP A 152 13.82 -2.02 -8.74
C ASP A 152 12.59 -1.15 -8.39
N ARG A 153 12.06 -0.37 -9.34
CA ARG A 153 10.82 0.40 -9.12
C ARG A 153 9.61 -0.51 -8.88
N LEU A 154 9.49 -1.60 -9.63
CA LEU A 154 8.40 -2.58 -9.46
C LEU A 154 8.52 -3.31 -8.13
N ALA A 155 9.73 -3.74 -7.73
CA ALA A 155 9.99 -4.38 -6.46
C ALA A 155 9.63 -3.44 -5.28
N ARG A 156 10.03 -2.16 -5.36
CA ARG A 156 9.67 -1.14 -4.36
C ARG A 156 8.18 -0.87 -4.29
N GLN A 157 7.51 -0.75 -5.44
CA GLN A 157 6.07 -0.56 -5.50
C GLN A 157 5.32 -1.77 -4.92
N GLY A 158 5.79 -2.98 -5.22
CA GLY A 158 5.29 -4.22 -4.63
C GLY A 158 5.45 -4.27 -3.11
N ALA A 159 6.65 -3.94 -2.62
CA ALA A 159 6.93 -3.89 -1.19
C ALA A 159 6.11 -2.83 -0.45
N ALA A 160 5.96 -1.62 -1.02
CA ALA A 160 5.11 -0.57 -0.45
C ALA A 160 3.64 -1.02 -0.36
N ARG A 161 3.14 -1.71 -1.40
CA ARG A 161 1.78 -2.27 -1.40
C ARG A 161 1.63 -3.36 -0.32
N TYR A 162 2.60 -4.25 -0.21
CA TYR A 162 2.64 -5.32 0.79
C TYR A 162 2.62 -4.76 2.22
N LEU A 163 3.42 -3.73 2.49
CA LEU A 163 3.43 -3.05 3.79
C LEU A 163 2.10 -2.37 4.11
N SER A 164 1.47 -1.73 3.11
CA SER A 164 0.16 -1.10 3.29
C SER A 164 -0.94 -2.13 3.57
N ASP A 165 -0.94 -3.25 2.86
CA ASP A 165 -1.92 -4.32 3.08
C ASP A 165 -1.71 -4.95 4.46
N SER A 166 -0.44 -5.20 4.85
CA SER A 166 -0.07 -5.71 6.18
C SER A 166 -0.51 -4.77 7.30
N ARG A 167 -0.32 -3.45 7.13
CA ARG A 167 -0.81 -2.44 8.08
C ARG A 167 -2.32 -2.53 8.27
N SER A 168 -3.07 -2.64 7.17
CA SER A 168 -4.54 -2.72 7.24
C SER A 168 -5.01 -3.94 8.03
N LEU A 169 -4.31 -5.06 7.89
CA LEU A 169 -4.56 -6.30 8.62
C LEU A 169 -4.24 -6.13 10.12
N LEU A 170 -3.07 -5.57 10.45
CA LEU A 170 -2.69 -5.30 11.84
C LEU A 170 -3.70 -4.35 12.53
N LEU A 171 -4.20 -3.34 11.82
CA LEU A 171 -5.23 -2.43 12.34
C LEU A 171 -6.56 -3.14 12.60
N ASN A 172 -6.94 -4.12 11.77
CA ASN A 172 -8.15 -4.91 12.00
C ASN A 172 -7.99 -5.85 13.21
N LEU A 173 -6.79 -6.41 13.43
CA LEU A 173 -6.48 -7.25 14.60
C LEU A 173 -6.47 -6.46 15.92
N VAL A 174 -5.93 -5.24 15.89
CA VAL A 174 -5.96 -4.31 17.05
C VAL A 174 -7.35 -3.73 17.26
N GLY A 175 -8.12 -3.55 16.19
CA GLY A 175 -9.51 -3.09 16.22
C GLY A 175 -10.50 -4.08 16.86
N ALA A 176 -11.75 -3.64 16.98
CA ALA A 176 -12.84 -4.45 17.51
C ALA A 176 -13.18 -5.60 16.55
N ALA A 177 -12.59 -6.77 16.80
CA ALA A 177 -12.92 -8.01 16.10
C ALA A 177 -14.37 -8.44 16.43
N ALA A 178 -15.03 -9.06 15.45
CA ALA A 178 -16.40 -9.54 15.62
C ALA A 178 -16.45 -10.70 16.64
N PRO A 179 -17.46 -10.75 17.53
CA PRO A 179 -17.60 -11.87 18.46
C PRO A 179 -17.93 -13.15 17.70
N CYS A 180 -17.30 -14.27 18.08
CA CYS A 180 -17.57 -15.55 17.45
C CYS A 180 -18.98 -16.05 17.81
N ARG A 181 -19.77 -16.42 16.80
CA ARG A 181 -21.20 -16.78 16.96
C ARG A 181 -21.46 -17.98 17.89
N LYS A 182 -20.44 -18.78 18.19
CA LYS A 182 -20.58 -20.07 18.91
C LYS A 182 -20.02 -20.06 20.34
N THR A 183 -19.28 -19.04 20.75
CA THR A 183 -18.58 -19.05 22.05
C THR A 183 -18.44 -17.64 22.60
N ASP A 184 -18.97 -17.40 23.80
CA ASP A 184 -18.80 -16.14 24.50
C ASP A 184 -17.32 -15.87 24.81
N GLY A 185 -16.85 -14.66 24.50
CA GLY A 185 -15.47 -14.23 24.76
C GLY A 185 -14.42 -14.70 23.74
N GLN A 186 -14.83 -15.25 22.60
CA GLN A 186 -13.97 -15.52 21.46
C GLN A 186 -14.20 -14.53 20.32
N TYR A 187 -13.16 -14.26 19.55
CA TYR A 187 -13.19 -13.36 18.41
C TYR A 187 -13.04 -14.16 17.10
N ASP A 188 -13.89 -13.86 16.13
CA ASP A 188 -13.76 -14.41 14.78
C ASP A 188 -12.60 -13.71 14.06
N ILE A 189 -11.59 -14.50 13.69
CA ILE A 189 -10.42 -14.06 12.95
C ILE A 189 -10.26 -14.80 11.62
N ALA A 190 -11.30 -15.48 11.13
CA ALA A 190 -11.22 -16.26 9.90
C ALA A 190 -10.84 -15.38 8.69
N LEU A 191 -11.32 -14.13 8.67
CA LEU A 191 -11.01 -13.17 7.60
C LEU A 191 -9.56 -12.70 7.66
N GLU A 192 -9.06 -12.37 8.84
CA GLU A 192 -7.68 -11.96 9.10
C GLU A 192 -6.73 -13.11 8.76
N LYS A 193 -7.09 -14.34 9.13
CA LYS A 193 -6.32 -15.56 8.82
C LYS A 193 -6.19 -15.78 7.31
N GLU A 194 -7.28 -15.66 6.57
CA GLU A 194 -7.25 -15.83 5.11
C GLU A 194 -6.44 -14.71 4.43
N LYS A 195 -6.59 -13.46 4.88
CA LYS A 195 -5.76 -12.35 4.40
C LYS A 195 -4.28 -12.55 4.73
N SER A 196 -3.93 -13.07 5.91
CA SER A 196 -2.55 -13.41 6.25
C SER A 196 -1.96 -14.48 5.32
N ARG A 197 -2.73 -15.53 4.98
CA ARG A 197 -2.30 -16.53 3.99
C ARG A 197 -2.06 -15.93 2.61
N GLN A 198 -2.94 -15.04 2.17
CA GLN A 198 -2.78 -14.35 0.89
C GLN A 198 -1.54 -13.47 0.87
N LEU A 199 -1.23 -12.78 1.98
CA LEU A 199 -0.02 -11.99 2.11
C LEU A 199 1.25 -12.86 2.09
N LEU A 200 1.27 -13.96 2.84
CA LEU A 200 2.40 -14.91 2.85
C LEU A 200 2.68 -15.50 1.46
N ARG A 201 1.62 -15.87 0.71
CA ARG A 201 1.80 -16.35 -0.69
C ARG A 201 2.38 -15.27 -1.59
N ARG A 202 2.00 -14.01 -1.38
CA ARG A 202 2.49 -12.88 -2.18
C ARG A 202 3.92 -12.49 -1.82
N GLN A 203 4.34 -12.69 -0.58
CA GLN A 203 5.71 -12.42 -0.13
C GLN A 203 6.74 -13.30 -0.84
N ASN A 204 6.44 -14.60 -1.02
CA ASN A 204 7.31 -15.55 -1.71
C ASN A 204 7.60 -15.13 -3.18
N LEU A 205 6.74 -14.29 -3.77
CA LEU A 205 7.01 -13.73 -5.10
C LEU A 205 8.09 -12.64 -5.12
N TYR A 206 8.45 -12.04 -3.97
CA TYR A 206 9.35 -10.87 -3.90
C TYR A 206 10.62 -11.11 -3.09
N GLU A 207 10.79 -12.30 -2.50
CA GLU A 207 11.91 -12.63 -1.61
C GLU A 207 13.27 -12.60 -2.33
N GLY A 208 13.26 -12.70 -3.67
CA GLY A 208 14.45 -12.64 -4.53
C GLY A 208 14.86 -11.26 -5.02
N ASP A 209 13.99 -10.25 -4.96
CA ASP A 209 14.18 -8.98 -5.69
C ASP A 209 14.68 -7.82 -4.80
N LEU A 210 14.62 -7.97 -3.47
CA LEU A 210 15.00 -6.95 -2.49
C LEU A 210 16.48 -7.07 -2.03
N GLN A 211 17.41 -7.30 -2.97
CA GLN A 211 18.83 -7.60 -2.67
C GLN A 211 19.74 -6.36 -2.55
N GLY A 212 19.20 -5.14 -2.71
CA GLY A 212 19.98 -3.91 -2.54
C GLY A 212 20.51 -3.73 -1.11
N LEU A 213 21.74 -3.22 -0.96
CA LEU A 213 22.33 -2.84 0.34
C LEU A 213 21.44 -1.83 1.11
N GLU A 214 20.64 -1.03 0.41
CA GLU A 214 19.72 -0.06 1.00
C GLU A 214 18.37 -0.66 1.46
N ASP A 215 18.06 -1.89 1.05
CA ASP A 215 16.78 -2.58 1.33
C ASP A 215 16.82 -3.50 2.55
N GLN A 216 17.96 -3.61 3.23
CA GLN A 216 18.10 -4.52 4.39
C GLN A 216 17.13 -4.21 5.53
N ARG A 217 16.80 -2.94 5.76
CA ARG A 217 15.82 -2.52 6.78
C ARG A 217 14.40 -2.92 6.38
N LEU A 218 14.06 -2.75 5.11
CA LEU A 218 12.78 -3.16 4.53
C LEU A 218 12.65 -4.69 4.56
N ALA A 219 13.66 -5.42 4.10
CA ALA A 219 13.73 -6.89 4.14
C ALA A 219 13.63 -7.43 5.57
N THR A 220 14.23 -6.74 6.56
CA THR A 220 14.09 -7.12 7.97
C THR A 220 12.67 -6.89 8.49
N LEU A 221 12.03 -5.78 8.11
CA LEU A 221 10.63 -5.52 8.50
C LEU A 221 9.66 -6.51 7.85
N VAL A 222 9.86 -6.83 6.57
CA VAL A 222 9.06 -7.83 5.84
C VAL A 222 9.17 -9.21 6.49
N ARG A 223 10.38 -9.65 6.84
CA ARG A 223 10.60 -10.92 7.59
C ARG A 223 10.00 -10.90 9.00
N GLN A 224 10.04 -9.77 9.70
CA GLN A 224 9.37 -9.64 11.00
C GLN A 224 7.85 -9.72 10.87
N LEU A 225 7.28 -9.15 9.81
CA LEU A 225 5.85 -9.26 9.51
C LEU A 225 5.46 -10.69 9.15
N GLU A 226 6.27 -11.40 8.38
CA GLU A 226 6.06 -12.81 8.05
C GLU A 226 5.90 -13.68 9.29
N SER A 227 6.78 -13.52 10.29
CA SER A 227 6.68 -14.25 11.56
C SER A 227 5.33 -14.01 12.25
N VAL A 228 4.83 -12.78 12.24
CA VAL A 228 3.53 -12.42 12.84
C VAL A 228 2.37 -12.96 12.01
N LEU A 229 2.46 -12.89 10.68
CA LEU A 229 1.45 -13.43 9.78
C LEU A 229 1.35 -14.96 9.92
N MET A 230 2.47 -15.66 10.09
CA MET A 230 2.49 -17.10 10.38
C MET A 230 1.79 -17.42 11.70
N GLU A 231 2.07 -16.66 12.77
CA GLU A 231 1.41 -16.81 14.07
C GLU A 231 -0.11 -16.63 13.94
N VAL A 232 -0.57 -15.64 13.17
CA VAL A 232 -2.00 -15.43 12.82
C VAL A 232 -2.58 -16.63 12.06
N THR A 233 -1.83 -17.23 11.14
CA THR A 233 -2.33 -18.41 10.40
C THR A 233 -2.40 -19.69 11.24
N ALA A 234 -1.61 -19.77 12.31
CA ALA A 234 -1.59 -20.90 13.23
C ALA A 234 -2.72 -20.86 14.27
N LEU A 235 -3.37 -19.71 14.47
CA LEU A 235 -4.51 -19.56 15.37
C LEU A 235 -5.79 -20.18 14.79
N ASP A 236 -6.69 -20.62 15.67
CA ASP A 236 -8.02 -21.12 15.32
C ASP A 236 -8.93 -20.00 14.80
N ASP A 237 -9.92 -20.34 13.99
CA ASP A 237 -10.83 -19.36 13.37
C ASP A 237 -11.62 -18.55 14.41
N CYS A 238 -11.91 -19.15 15.57
CA CYS A 238 -12.34 -18.44 16.78
C CYS A 238 -11.18 -18.40 17.78
N ALA A 239 -10.50 -17.26 17.91
CA ALA A 239 -9.41 -17.08 18.86
C ALA A 239 -9.93 -16.61 20.22
N SER A 240 -9.30 -17.07 21.31
CA SER A 240 -9.63 -16.61 22.66
C SER A 240 -9.22 -15.15 22.89
N ALA A 241 -9.92 -14.45 23.78
CA ALA A 241 -9.57 -13.09 24.16
C ALA A 241 -8.12 -12.94 24.67
N ARG A 242 -7.57 -13.96 25.32
CA ARG A 242 -6.18 -13.97 25.80
C ARG A 242 -5.19 -14.02 24.63
N GLN A 243 -5.40 -14.92 23.66
CA GLN A 243 -4.55 -15.02 22.47
C GLN A 243 -4.55 -13.74 21.63
N ILE A 244 -5.72 -13.11 21.48
CA ILE A 244 -5.83 -11.82 20.78
C ILE A 244 -5.17 -10.69 21.56
N HIS A 245 -5.28 -10.69 22.89
CA HIS A 245 -4.60 -9.72 23.75
C HIS A 245 -3.07 -9.85 23.63
N ASP A 246 -2.54 -11.07 23.72
CA ASP A 246 -1.10 -11.33 23.59
C ASP A 246 -0.59 -10.89 22.21
N LEU A 247 -1.37 -11.15 21.15
CA LEU A 247 -1.03 -10.72 19.80
C LEU A 247 -1.04 -9.18 19.67
N ARG A 248 -2.03 -8.50 20.25
CA ARG A 248 -2.09 -7.02 20.27
C ARG A 248 -0.91 -6.42 21.03
N GLU A 249 -0.58 -6.97 22.19
CA GLU A 249 0.56 -6.55 22.98
C GLU A 249 1.88 -6.73 22.21
N GLN A 250 2.05 -7.84 21.50
CA GLN A 250 3.21 -8.05 20.62
C GLN A 250 3.27 -7.04 19.47
N ILE A 251 2.13 -6.71 18.85
CA ILE A 251 2.05 -5.73 17.77
C ILE A 251 2.40 -4.31 18.25
N GLU A 252 1.89 -3.93 19.44
CA GLU A 252 2.12 -2.64 20.07
C GLU A 252 3.55 -2.49 20.58
N ASN A 253 4.08 -3.48 21.32
CA ASN A 253 5.43 -3.45 21.89
C ASN A 253 6.52 -3.36 20.81
N ARG A 254 6.30 -3.98 19.65
CA ARG A 254 7.26 -3.94 18.53
C ARG A 254 7.10 -2.70 17.63
N GLN A 255 6.12 -1.84 17.92
CA GLN A 255 5.82 -0.60 17.20
C GLN A 255 5.72 -0.78 15.67
N PHE A 256 5.16 -1.91 15.22
CA PHE A 256 5.14 -2.25 13.79
C PHE A 256 4.45 -1.18 12.94
N LEU A 257 3.33 -0.63 13.42
CA LEU A 257 2.58 0.42 12.71
C LEU A 257 3.42 1.69 12.48
N LEU A 258 4.22 2.10 13.48
CA LEU A 258 5.10 3.26 13.37
C LEU A 258 6.26 2.99 12.40
N ARG A 259 6.86 1.80 12.47
CA ARG A 259 7.96 1.39 11.57
C ARG A 259 7.50 1.29 10.13
N ILE A 260 6.33 0.71 9.88
CA ILE A 260 5.71 0.66 8.55
C ILE A 260 5.50 2.08 8.01
N ASP A 261 4.99 3.01 8.82
CA ASP A 261 4.76 4.40 8.40
C ASP A 261 6.04 5.14 8.06
N LEU A 262 7.09 4.94 8.86
CA LEU A 262 8.36 5.60 8.66
C LEU A 262 9.03 5.12 7.37
N ILE A 263 9.06 3.80 7.14
CA ILE A 263 9.66 3.21 5.94
C ILE A 263 8.84 3.55 4.69
N THR A 264 7.51 3.51 4.76
CA THR A 264 6.65 3.87 3.61
C THR A 264 6.86 5.34 3.20
N ARG A 265 6.99 6.25 4.18
CA ARG A 265 7.28 7.68 3.91
C ARG A 265 8.70 7.92 3.39
N GLU A 266 9.66 7.12 3.83
CA GLU A 266 11.03 7.18 3.31
C GLU A 266 11.08 6.73 1.85
N MET A 267 10.38 5.64 1.50
CA MET A 267 10.28 5.16 0.12
C MET A 267 9.57 6.17 -0.79
N GLN A 268 8.45 6.75 -0.34
CA GLN A 268 7.71 7.77 -1.09
C GLN A 268 8.57 9.01 -1.36
N ARG A 269 9.25 9.54 -0.33
CA ARG A 269 10.14 10.70 -0.49
C ARG A 269 11.28 10.47 -1.48
N ARG A 270 11.79 9.24 -1.58
CA ARG A 270 12.87 8.90 -2.51
C ARG A 270 12.37 8.68 -3.94
N ALA A 271 11.14 8.16 -4.10
CA ALA A 271 10.49 8.06 -5.40
C ALA A 271 10.21 9.44 -6.04
N ASP A 272 9.98 10.47 -5.21
CA ASP A 272 9.75 11.84 -5.68
C ASP A 272 11.04 12.62 -6.05
N VAL A 273 12.22 12.06 -5.78
CA VAL A 273 13.54 12.72 -5.97
C VAL A 273 14.23 12.31 -7.29
N VAL A 274 13.63 11.38 -8.06
CA VAL A 274 14.13 10.90 -9.37
C VAL A 274 13.17 11.31 -10.48
#